data_AF-A0A2M7W6C9-F1
#
_entry.id   AF-A0A2M7W6C9-F1
#
_cell.length_a   1.000
_cell.length_b   1.000
_cell.length_c   1.000
_cell.angle_alpha   90.00
_cell.angle_beta   90.00
_cell.angle_gamma   90.00
#
_symmetry.space_group_name_H-M   'P 1'
#
loop_
_entity.id
_entity.type
_entity.pdbx_description
1 polymer ?
#
loop_
_entity_poly.entity_id
_entity_poly.type
_entity_poly.pdbx_seq_one_letter_code
_entity_poly.pdbx_strand_id
1 'polypeptide(L)'
;MKKYIIFVSIISLIIALTSIIYGVFPITYDQGRDWLWVKNQFDLGRPSLVGPAGSIRGIFFGPLWFWLLAIPYGLTGGSPLAMTLFNAVIVYASIIVAALIFYKYEKLIFWFIILFGFTSPVIHGIANYAFSQHLLPILTLLFIYALVKNKFAWAGLIAGLMWHAEPPIAVFSVPLLIYRAIKRKISLREMALALLTFAIPFLPLLVFDWRHDWIQLHSILSFIGGDTRGLQEIARSTLWQRVIDRPEKILTIFQQTIFKAPNLIAFFVMIIIFDLLRKVKTNRFIKEFIHIGLLYIASLIIIFIFYPHEFKLFYLDGFRLLLIIFTAIATAQLWKIFKNKQYLTLGLVFLFLLNMTPISFIRSIITNFKDERLLGSLFINQLAAVDWIYEDAQGKGFKVYTFVPAIYDYNWQYIIMWRGLKKYGYLPEEFSYWPKVQEYVPYKNDFLIKIADKVRPADNLIYYIMTSGSAQEKSSWEFGSGYPKGATPSASLRFPDSTIVEKFE
;
A
#
# COMPACT_ATOMS: atom_id res chain seq x y z
N MET A 1 15.54 -1.58 -29.97
CA MET A 1 15.28 -2.02 -28.57
C MET A 1 15.13 -0.86 -27.60
N LYS A 2 16.17 -0.06 -27.31
CA LYS A 2 16.10 1.04 -26.31
C LYS A 2 14.94 2.02 -26.53
N LYS A 3 14.81 2.58 -27.74
CA LYS A 3 13.72 3.51 -28.09
C LYS A 3 12.34 2.89 -27.86
N TYR A 4 12.15 1.61 -28.19
CA TYR A 4 10.90 0.90 -27.96
C TYR A 4 10.61 0.65 -26.47
N ILE A 5 11.62 0.32 -25.67
CA ILE A 5 11.46 0.16 -24.22
C ILE A 5 11.07 1.50 -23.59
N ILE A 6 11.73 2.59 -23.96
CA ILE A 6 11.37 3.94 -23.50
C ILE A 6 9.93 4.27 -23.89
N PHE A 7 9.57 4.04 -25.15
CA PHE A 7 8.21 4.28 -25.64
C PHE A 7 7.17 3.48 -24.85
N VAL A 8 7.38 2.17 -24.70
CA VAL A 8 6.49 1.29 -23.92
C VAL A 8 6.37 1.74 -22.47
N SER A 9 7.48 2.07 -21.80
CA SER A 9 7.47 2.54 -20.42
C SER A 9 6.75 3.89 -20.26
N ILE A 10 6.89 4.81 -21.22
CA ILE A 10 6.16 6.08 -21.21
C ILE A 10 4.66 5.83 -21.39
N ILE A 11 4.26 4.98 -22.35
CA ILE A 11 2.86 4.63 -22.55
C ILE A 11 2.27 3.99 -21.29
N SER A 12 2.97 3.03 -20.68
CA SER A 12 2.51 2.42 -19.42
C SER A 12 2.39 3.42 -18.28
N LEU A 13 3.30 4.38 -18.17
CA LEU A 13 3.19 5.46 -17.18
C LEU A 13 1.99 6.36 -17.44
N ILE A 14 1.73 6.72 -18.70
CA ILE A 14 0.54 7.48 -19.08
C ILE A 14 -0.71 6.71 -18.67
N ILE A 15 -0.78 5.41 -18.97
CA ILE A 15 -1.91 4.55 -18.58
C ILE A 15 -2.13 4.63 -17.07
N ALA A 16 -1.11 4.35 -16.27
CA ALA A 16 -1.25 4.26 -14.83
C ALA A 16 -1.51 5.61 -14.14
N LEU A 17 -0.86 6.68 -14.60
CA LEU A 17 -1.03 8.01 -13.98
C LEU A 17 -2.34 8.67 -14.39
N THR A 18 -2.88 8.38 -15.57
CA THR A 18 -4.16 8.95 -16.01
C THR A 18 -5.29 8.51 -15.09
N SER A 19 -5.38 7.22 -14.74
CA SER A 19 -6.41 6.75 -13.79
C SER A 19 -6.32 7.49 -12.45
N ILE A 20 -5.11 7.71 -11.92
CA ILE A 20 -4.90 8.47 -10.69
C ILE A 20 -5.40 9.92 -10.86
N ILE A 21 -4.99 10.60 -11.93
CA ILE A 21 -5.35 12.01 -12.23
C ILE A 21 -6.87 12.19 -12.34
N TYR A 22 -7.57 11.21 -12.92
CA TYR A 22 -9.03 11.21 -13.02
C TYR A 22 -9.73 10.83 -11.72
N GLY A 23 -9.00 10.59 -10.62
CA GLY A 23 -9.58 10.23 -9.33
C GLY A 23 -10.05 8.78 -9.23
N VAL A 24 -9.57 7.91 -10.14
CA VAL A 24 -9.88 6.48 -10.19
C VAL A 24 -8.87 5.71 -9.34
N PHE A 25 -8.88 6.04 -8.04
CA PHE A 25 -8.10 5.35 -7.03
C PHE A 25 -8.93 5.10 -5.77
N PRO A 26 -8.66 4.01 -5.04
CA PRO A 26 -9.41 3.69 -3.85
C PRO A 26 -8.99 4.56 -2.66
N ILE A 27 -9.97 5.00 -1.89
CA ILE A 27 -9.81 5.54 -0.54
C ILE A 27 -10.66 4.67 0.38
N THR A 28 -9.98 3.73 1.01
CA THR A 28 -10.59 2.80 1.97
C THR A 28 -10.29 3.23 3.40
N TYR A 29 -10.61 2.36 4.35
CA TYR A 29 -10.30 2.52 5.76
C TYR A 29 -8.84 2.93 6.01
N ASP A 30 -7.87 2.24 5.42
CA ASP A 30 -6.44 2.49 5.69
C ASP A 30 -5.98 3.85 5.17
N GLN A 31 -6.36 4.21 3.92
CA GLN A 31 -6.02 5.53 3.36
C GLN A 31 -6.68 6.65 4.18
N GLY A 32 -7.97 6.53 4.47
CA GLY A 32 -8.71 7.51 5.27
C GLY A 32 -8.10 7.69 6.67
N ARG A 33 -7.78 6.59 7.36
CA ARG A 33 -7.10 6.61 8.67
C ARG A 33 -5.77 7.32 8.55
N ASP A 34 -4.89 6.87 7.65
CA ASP A 34 -3.53 7.41 7.54
C ASP A 34 -3.56 8.91 7.26
N TRP A 35 -4.48 9.37 6.40
CA TRP A 35 -4.59 10.78 6.06
C TRP A 35 -5.17 11.63 7.19
N LEU A 36 -6.10 11.12 8.00
CA LEU A 36 -6.55 11.79 9.23
C LEU A 36 -5.42 11.94 10.25
N TRP A 37 -4.56 10.92 10.39
CA TRP A 37 -3.39 11.00 11.27
C TRP A 37 -2.35 11.99 10.75
N VAL A 38 -2.13 12.04 9.43
CA VAL A 38 -1.25 13.04 8.80
C VAL A 38 -1.82 14.45 8.95
N LYS A 39 -3.13 14.62 8.79
CA LYS A 39 -3.83 15.89 9.04
C LYS A 39 -3.55 16.42 10.45
N ASN A 40 -3.66 15.57 11.47
CA ASN A 40 -3.39 15.96 12.85
C ASN A 40 -1.95 16.44 13.07
N GLN A 41 -0.98 15.92 12.31
CA GLN A 41 0.41 16.34 12.43
C GLN A 41 0.63 17.77 11.95
N PHE A 42 -0.06 18.19 10.89
CA PHE A 42 0.01 19.57 10.39
C PHE A 42 -0.91 20.51 11.14
N ASP A 43 -2.21 20.21 11.15
CA ASP A 43 -3.24 21.14 11.60
C ASP A 43 -3.15 21.41 13.10
N LEU A 44 -2.62 20.45 13.87
CA LEU A 44 -2.47 20.56 15.32
C LEU A 44 -1.02 20.69 15.77
N GLY A 45 -0.04 20.60 14.86
CA GLY A 45 1.39 20.63 15.21
C GLY A 45 1.81 19.47 16.11
N ARG A 46 1.22 18.28 15.93
CA ARG A 46 1.45 17.07 16.75
C ARG A 46 2.03 15.93 15.91
N PRO A 47 3.35 15.90 15.63
CA PRO A 47 3.99 14.83 14.87
C PRO A 47 3.71 13.46 15.48
N SER A 48 3.41 12.47 14.64
CA SER A 48 3.16 11.12 15.14
C SER A 48 4.48 10.44 15.49
N LEU A 49 4.52 9.77 16.64
CA LEU A 49 5.64 8.93 17.06
C LEU A 49 5.46 7.46 16.65
N VAL A 50 4.26 7.11 16.17
CA VAL A 50 3.86 5.79 15.67
C VAL A 50 3.26 5.89 14.28
N GLY A 51 3.30 4.80 13.53
CA GLY A 51 2.59 4.61 12.27
C GLY A 51 1.24 3.93 12.48
N PRO A 52 0.70 3.29 11.42
CA PRO A 52 -0.51 2.47 11.51
C PRO A 52 -0.46 1.43 12.62
N ALA A 53 -1.63 1.09 13.17
CA ALA A 53 -1.77 -0.05 14.07
C ALA A 53 -1.53 -1.37 13.31
N GLY A 54 -0.78 -2.28 13.91
CA GLY A 54 -0.57 -3.62 13.37
C GLY A 54 -1.69 -4.59 13.72
N SER A 55 -1.55 -5.83 13.23
CA SER A 55 -2.52 -6.93 13.46
C SER A 55 -2.58 -7.42 14.92
N ILE A 56 -1.62 -6.99 15.75
CA ILE A 56 -1.57 -7.30 17.17
C ILE A 56 -1.93 -6.02 17.94
N ARG A 57 -2.91 -6.12 18.82
CA ARG A 57 -3.37 -4.99 19.63
C ARG A 57 -2.20 -4.41 20.43
N GLY A 58 -2.07 -3.09 20.43
CA GLY A 58 -1.00 -2.38 21.13
C GLY A 58 0.36 -2.38 20.41
N ILE A 59 0.48 -3.06 19.25
CA ILE A 59 1.67 -2.99 18.41
C ILE A 59 1.41 -2.06 17.22
N PHE A 60 2.27 -1.05 17.08
CA PHE A 60 2.24 -0.06 16.01
C PHE A 60 3.45 -0.16 15.10
N PHE A 61 3.26 0.26 13.85
CA PHE A 61 4.34 0.49 12.90
C PHE A 61 5.15 1.71 13.35
N GLY A 62 6.35 1.90 12.80
CA GLY A 62 7.08 3.15 12.99
C GLY A 62 6.46 4.31 12.17
N PRO A 63 6.71 5.58 12.54
CA PRO A 63 6.00 6.74 11.99
C PRO A 63 6.46 7.20 10.59
N LEU A 64 7.38 6.48 9.94
CA LEU A 64 8.03 6.97 8.71
C LEU A 64 7.01 7.20 7.59
N TRP A 65 6.06 6.28 7.44
CA TRP A 65 5.03 6.40 6.42
C TRP A 65 4.21 7.69 6.58
N PHE A 66 3.82 7.99 7.81
CA PHE A 66 3.09 9.21 8.14
C PHE A 66 3.93 10.47 7.90
N TRP A 67 5.21 10.46 8.24
CA TRP A 67 6.12 11.58 7.96
C TRP A 67 6.39 11.78 6.46
N LEU A 68 6.35 10.70 5.67
CA LEU A 68 6.47 10.81 4.22
C LEU A 68 5.20 11.37 3.59
N LEU A 69 4.02 10.88 3.99
CA LEU A 69 2.73 11.43 3.55
C LEU A 69 2.49 12.87 4.01
N ALA A 70 3.16 13.27 5.09
CA ALA A 70 3.15 14.65 5.54
C ALA A 70 3.66 15.64 4.47
N ILE A 71 4.63 15.24 3.65
CA ILE A 71 5.18 16.11 2.60
C ILE A 71 4.11 16.55 1.57
N PRO A 72 3.43 15.64 0.84
CA PRO A 72 2.38 16.04 -0.10
C PRO A 72 1.18 16.68 0.61
N TYR A 73 0.90 16.30 1.87
CA TYR A 73 -0.15 16.94 2.66
C TYR A 73 0.13 18.43 2.84
N GLY A 74 1.32 18.79 3.36
CA GLY A 74 1.70 20.19 3.59
C GLY A 74 1.76 21.02 2.32
N LEU A 75 2.24 20.43 1.21
CA LEU A 75 2.35 21.12 -0.08
C LEU A 75 0.99 21.41 -0.74
N THR A 76 -0.03 20.60 -0.49
CA THR A 76 -1.32 20.68 -1.21
C THR A 76 -2.52 20.95 -0.29
N GLY A 77 -2.29 21.08 1.01
CA GLY A 77 -3.35 21.17 2.02
C GLY A 77 -4.20 19.90 2.08
N GLY A 78 -3.56 18.74 2.00
CA GLY A 78 -4.20 17.43 2.17
C GLY A 78 -4.98 16.91 0.96
N SER A 79 -4.54 17.18 -0.28
CA SER A 79 -5.22 16.61 -1.45
C SER A 79 -5.08 15.07 -1.49
N PRO A 80 -6.18 14.29 -1.53
CA PRO A 80 -6.15 12.84 -1.78
C PRO A 80 -5.33 12.46 -3.02
N LEU A 81 -5.51 13.23 -4.10
CA LEU A 81 -4.78 13.04 -5.36
C LEU A 81 -3.27 13.17 -5.16
N ALA A 82 -2.83 14.21 -4.45
CA ALA A 82 -1.41 14.45 -4.21
C ALA A 82 -0.77 13.35 -3.37
N MET A 83 -1.47 12.85 -2.35
CA MET A 83 -0.99 11.74 -1.51
C MET A 83 -0.87 10.44 -2.31
N THR A 84 -1.84 10.15 -3.19
CA THR A 84 -1.77 8.97 -4.09
C THR A 84 -0.67 9.12 -5.15
N LEU A 85 -0.51 10.29 -5.78
CA LEU A 85 0.57 10.54 -6.73
C LEU A 85 1.95 10.43 -6.07
N PHE A 86 2.10 10.89 -4.82
CA PHE A 86 3.33 10.75 -4.07
C PHE A 86 3.68 9.27 -3.81
N ASN A 87 2.68 8.43 -3.48
CA ASN A 87 2.86 6.98 -3.42
C ASN A 87 3.32 6.40 -4.77
N ALA A 88 2.70 6.81 -5.87
CA ALA A 88 3.12 6.38 -7.21
C ALA A 88 4.59 6.75 -7.49
N VAL A 89 5.03 7.94 -7.08
CA VAL A 89 6.44 8.36 -7.17
C VAL A 89 7.35 7.42 -6.40
N ILE A 90 7.02 7.03 -5.16
CA ILE A 90 7.80 6.08 -4.36
C ILE A 90 7.92 4.73 -5.10
N VAL A 91 6.80 4.19 -5.58
CA VAL A 91 6.74 2.91 -6.26
C VAL A 91 7.58 2.93 -7.54
N TYR A 92 7.40 3.91 -8.44
CA TYR A 92 8.17 3.98 -9.68
C TYR A 92 9.63 4.37 -9.46
N ALA A 93 9.94 5.18 -8.46
CA ALA A 93 11.31 5.47 -8.07
C ALA A 93 12.05 4.18 -7.67
N SER A 94 11.38 3.20 -7.06
CA SER A 94 11.99 1.90 -6.76
C SER A 94 12.46 1.16 -8.02
N ILE A 95 11.68 1.21 -9.11
CA ILE A 95 12.05 0.63 -10.41
C ILE A 95 13.25 1.36 -11.02
N ILE A 96 13.23 2.69 -11.00
CA ILE A 96 14.30 3.52 -11.56
C ILE A 96 15.60 3.31 -10.78
N VAL A 97 15.55 3.31 -9.44
CA VAL A 97 16.73 3.05 -8.59
C VAL A 97 17.27 1.64 -8.84
N ALA A 98 16.41 0.62 -8.93
CA ALA A 98 16.83 -0.73 -9.29
C ALA A 98 17.56 -0.75 -10.63
N ALA A 99 16.98 -0.14 -11.67
CA ALA A 99 17.59 -0.06 -12.97
C ALA A 99 18.96 0.63 -12.88
N LEU A 100 19.05 1.81 -12.28
CA LEU A 100 20.30 2.58 -12.15
C LEU A 100 21.41 1.82 -11.41
N ILE A 101 21.08 1.03 -10.39
CA ILE A 101 22.04 0.13 -9.73
C ILE A 101 22.61 -0.84 -10.77
N PHE A 102 21.76 -1.48 -11.57
CA PHE A 102 22.18 -2.48 -12.56
C PHE A 102 22.84 -1.87 -13.81
N TYR A 103 22.56 -0.61 -14.15
CA TYR A 103 23.23 0.08 -15.27
C TYR A 103 24.75 0.06 -15.14
N LYS A 104 25.26 0.16 -13.90
CA LYS A 104 26.70 0.13 -13.58
C LYS A 104 27.37 -1.22 -13.86
N TYR A 105 26.59 -2.31 -13.92
CA TYR A 105 27.12 -3.67 -14.07
C TYR A 105 26.75 -4.28 -15.42
N GLU A 106 25.55 -4.00 -15.93
CA GLU A 106 25.06 -4.58 -17.18
C GLU A 106 23.88 -3.74 -17.74
N LYS A 107 24.08 -3.11 -18.91
CA LYS A 107 23.12 -2.17 -19.50
C LYS A 107 21.84 -2.83 -20.02
N LEU A 108 21.89 -4.10 -20.44
CA LEU A 108 20.73 -4.84 -20.94
C LEU A 108 19.76 -5.17 -19.79
N ILE A 109 20.27 -5.53 -18.62
CA ILE A 109 19.48 -5.76 -17.40
C ILE A 109 18.80 -4.46 -16.96
N PHE A 110 19.50 -3.31 -17.02
CA PHE A 110 18.87 -2.00 -16.81
C PHE A 110 17.62 -1.82 -17.68
N TRP A 111 17.74 -2.07 -18.99
CA TRP A 111 16.61 -1.89 -19.91
C TRP A 111 15.48 -2.88 -19.64
N PHE A 112 15.78 -4.12 -19.27
CA PHE A 112 14.74 -5.09 -18.92
C PHE A 112 14.09 -4.81 -17.56
N ILE A 113 14.80 -4.25 -16.57
CA ILE A 113 14.17 -3.78 -15.31
C ILE A 113 13.17 -2.67 -15.63
N ILE A 114 13.56 -1.69 -16.47
CA ILE A 114 12.67 -0.62 -16.92
C ILE A 114 11.46 -1.21 -17.65
N LEU A 115 11.67 -2.14 -18.59
CA LEU A 115 10.58 -2.79 -19.30
C LEU A 115 9.61 -3.50 -18.34
N PHE A 116 10.08 -4.51 -17.61
CA PHE A 116 9.21 -5.32 -16.76
C PHE A 116 8.61 -4.54 -15.59
N GLY A 117 9.34 -3.57 -15.03
CA GLY A 117 8.84 -2.74 -13.93
C GLY A 117 7.71 -1.81 -14.37
N PHE A 118 7.86 -1.13 -15.51
CA PHE A 118 6.81 -0.25 -16.03
C PHE A 118 5.71 -1.01 -16.78
N THR A 119 5.87 -2.29 -17.12
CA THR A 119 4.78 -3.09 -17.71
C THR A 119 4.21 -4.13 -16.75
N SER A 120 4.43 -3.95 -15.45
CA SER A 120 3.93 -4.86 -14.42
C SER A 120 2.54 -4.41 -13.95
N PRO A 121 1.49 -5.24 -14.13
CA PRO A 121 0.14 -4.88 -13.70
C PRO A 121 0.05 -4.58 -12.21
N VAL A 122 0.75 -5.37 -11.38
CA VAL A 122 0.69 -5.20 -9.93
C VAL A 122 1.44 -3.96 -9.45
N ILE A 123 2.53 -3.55 -10.14
CA ILE A 123 3.25 -2.31 -9.82
C ILE A 123 2.34 -1.11 -10.05
N HIS A 124 1.58 -1.09 -11.15
CA HIS A 124 0.55 -0.07 -11.36
C HIS A 124 -0.55 -0.13 -10.31
N GLY A 125 -0.98 -1.34 -9.93
CA GLY A 125 -1.97 -1.55 -8.87
C GLY A 125 -1.56 -0.93 -7.54
N ILE A 126 -0.33 -1.15 -7.06
CA ILE A 126 0.16 -0.54 -5.81
C ILE A 126 0.54 0.93 -5.96
N ALA A 127 0.91 1.39 -7.16
CA ALA A 127 1.10 2.82 -7.39
C ALA A 127 -0.22 3.60 -7.22
N ASN A 128 -1.37 2.96 -7.47
CA ASN A 128 -2.69 3.59 -7.49
C ASN A 128 -3.29 3.88 -6.10
N TYR A 129 -2.64 3.55 -4.98
CA TYR A 129 -3.17 3.91 -3.65
C TYR A 129 -2.05 4.03 -2.61
N ALA A 130 -2.24 4.93 -1.65
CA ALA A 130 -1.26 5.17 -0.60
C ALA A 130 -1.30 4.07 0.47
N PHE A 131 -0.17 3.37 0.69
CA PHE A 131 -0.06 2.35 1.74
C PHE A 131 1.39 2.17 2.21
N SER A 132 1.61 1.96 3.50
CA SER A 132 2.97 1.87 4.11
C SER A 132 3.86 0.80 3.49
N GLN A 133 3.26 -0.32 3.09
CA GLN A 133 3.91 -1.50 2.54
C GLN A 133 4.55 -1.21 1.18
N HIS A 134 4.13 -0.16 0.49
CA HIS A 134 4.70 0.26 -0.79
C HIS A 134 6.11 0.87 -0.65
N LEU A 135 6.60 1.05 0.58
CA LEU A 135 8.02 1.29 0.86
C LEU A 135 8.88 0.01 0.73
N LEU A 136 8.29 -1.18 0.86
CA LEU A 136 9.03 -2.44 0.84
C LEU A 136 9.81 -2.68 -0.45
N PRO A 137 9.30 -2.40 -1.67
CA PRO A 137 10.09 -2.54 -2.90
C PRO A 137 11.47 -1.86 -2.82
N ILE A 138 11.51 -0.58 -2.47
CA ILE A 138 12.78 0.16 -2.38
C ILE A 138 13.62 -0.31 -1.18
N LEU A 139 13.01 -0.57 -0.02
CA LEU A 139 13.75 -1.00 1.17
C LEU A 139 14.36 -2.39 0.99
N THR A 140 13.63 -3.36 0.43
CA THR A 140 14.15 -4.70 0.11
C THR A 140 15.30 -4.64 -0.90
N LEU A 141 15.17 -3.82 -1.96
CA LEU A 141 16.26 -3.60 -2.92
C LEU A 141 17.52 -3.07 -2.24
N LEU A 142 17.38 -2.02 -1.44
CA LEU A 142 18.51 -1.38 -0.77
C LEU A 142 19.13 -2.29 0.29
N PHE A 143 18.32 -3.09 0.99
CA PHE A 143 18.79 -4.07 1.96
C PHE A 143 19.67 -5.13 1.29
N ILE A 144 19.19 -5.74 0.21
CA ILE A 144 19.97 -6.73 -0.56
C ILE A 144 21.21 -6.08 -1.16
N TYR A 145 21.09 -4.88 -1.72
CA TYR A 145 22.24 -4.13 -2.22
C TYR A 145 23.31 -3.89 -1.15
N ALA A 146 22.90 -3.49 0.06
CA ALA A 146 23.82 -3.28 1.18
C ALA A 146 24.53 -4.59 1.58
N LEU A 147 23.80 -5.72 1.64
CA LEU A 147 24.39 -7.04 1.93
C LEU A 147 25.35 -7.53 0.83
N VAL A 148 25.05 -7.27 -0.45
CA VAL A 148 25.96 -7.56 -1.57
C VAL A 148 27.23 -6.74 -1.47
N LYS A 149 27.12 -5.48 -1.04
CA LYS A 149 28.24 -4.57 -0.81
C LYS A 149 28.92 -4.73 0.54
N ASN A 150 28.48 -5.69 1.37
CA ASN A 150 28.97 -5.91 2.73
C ASN A 150 28.91 -4.63 3.60
N LYS A 151 27.92 -3.77 3.37
CA LYS A 151 27.67 -2.54 4.14
C LYS A 151 26.71 -2.83 5.29
N PHE A 152 27.18 -3.52 6.33
CA PHE A 152 26.31 -4.05 7.40
C PHE A 152 25.61 -2.97 8.23
N ALA A 153 26.26 -1.82 8.49
CA ALA A 153 25.60 -0.68 9.12
C ALA A 153 24.40 -0.16 8.28
N TRP A 154 24.58 -0.06 6.96
CA TRP A 154 23.46 0.32 6.08
C TRP A 154 22.37 -0.76 6.04
N ALA A 155 22.74 -2.04 6.03
CA ALA A 155 21.77 -3.13 6.06
C ALA A 155 20.98 -3.15 7.38
N GLY A 156 21.64 -2.87 8.52
CA GLY A 156 20.99 -2.70 9.82
C GLY A 156 19.97 -1.56 9.82
N LEU A 157 20.38 -0.37 9.37
CA LEU A 157 19.49 0.78 9.22
C LEU A 157 18.25 0.45 8.38
N ILE A 158 18.46 -0.15 7.20
CA ILE A 158 17.36 -0.46 6.28
C ILE A 158 16.43 -1.52 6.89
N ALA A 159 16.97 -2.55 7.55
CA ALA A 159 16.15 -3.54 8.24
C ALA A 159 15.30 -2.92 9.35
N GLY A 160 15.81 -1.93 10.09
CA GLY A 160 15.02 -1.16 11.04
C GLY A 160 13.93 -0.33 10.36
N LEU A 161 14.25 0.36 9.25
CA LEU A 161 13.26 1.13 8.48
C LEU A 161 12.15 0.26 7.89
N MET A 162 12.41 -1.01 7.57
CA MET A 162 11.38 -1.95 7.13
C MET A 162 10.28 -2.15 8.18
N TRP A 163 10.55 -1.92 9.47
CA TRP A 163 9.52 -1.99 10.53
C TRP A 163 8.45 -0.91 10.34
N HIS A 164 8.82 0.23 9.76
CA HIS A 164 7.90 1.32 9.49
C HIS A 164 7.02 1.06 8.25
N ALA A 165 7.37 0.05 7.46
CA ALA A 165 6.63 -0.37 6.26
C ALA A 165 5.80 -1.63 6.51
N GLU A 166 6.38 -2.63 7.19
CA GLU A 166 5.73 -3.89 7.57
C GLU A 166 6.58 -4.63 8.65
N PRO A 167 6.19 -4.57 9.94
CA PRO A 167 6.96 -5.14 11.06
C PRO A 167 7.41 -6.61 10.90
N PRO A 168 6.56 -7.56 10.46
CA PRO A 168 6.98 -8.94 10.23
C PRO A 168 8.17 -9.05 9.27
N ILE A 169 8.19 -8.26 8.19
CA ILE A 169 9.26 -8.31 7.19
C ILE A 169 10.59 -7.80 7.76
N ALA A 170 10.55 -6.78 8.61
CA ALA A 170 11.73 -6.27 9.32
C ALA A 170 12.37 -7.35 10.19
N VAL A 171 11.57 -8.00 11.05
CA VAL A 171 12.01 -9.08 11.93
C VAL A 171 12.61 -10.22 11.12
N PHE A 172 11.95 -10.61 10.03
CA PHE A 172 12.36 -11.75 9.21
C PHE A 172 13.57 -11.45 8.32
N SER A 173 13.98 -10.19 8.21
CA SER A 173 15.22 -9.79 7.52
C SER A 173 16.46 -9.96 8.40
N VAL A 174 16.31 -9.99 9.73
CA VAL A 174 17.42 -10.10 10.70
C VAL A 174 18.20 -11.41 10.58
N PRO A 175 17.57 -12.61 10.45
CA PRO A 175 18.31 -13.86 10.28
C PRO A 175 19.26 -13.85 9.07
N LEU A 176 18.85 -13.24 7.94
CA LEU A 176 19.70 -13.12 6.77
C LEU A 176 20.89 -12.18 7.01
N LEU A 177 20.67 -11.06 7.72
CA LEU A 177 21.72 -10.14 8.13
C LEU A 177 22.77 -10.85 8.99
N ILE A 178 22.33 -11.60 10.02
CA ILE A 178 23.20 -12.37 10.91
C ILE A 178 23.96 -13.45 10.13
N TYR A 179 23.27 -14.26 9.33
CA TYR A 179 23.89 -15.28 8.49
C TYR A 179 25.00 -14.68 7.62
N ARG A 180 24.72 -13.55 6.98
CA ARG A 180 25.67 -12.88 6.10
C ARG A 180 26.86 -12.30 6.87
N ALA A 181 26.65 -11.77 8.07
CA ALA A 181 27.71 -11.25 8.94
C ALA A 181 28.66 -12.38 9.38
N ILE A 182 28.12 -13.53 9.80
CA ILE A 182 28.90 -14.72 10.15
C ILE A 182 29.70 -15.21 8.93
N LYS A 183 29.04 -15.38 7.78
CA LYS A 183 29.68 -15.89 6.56
C LYS A 183 30.83 -15.00 6.08
N ARG A 184 30.72 -13.68 6.29
CA ARG A 184 31.74 -12.69 5.91
C ARG A 184 32.76 -12.40 7.01
N LYS A 185 32.65 -13.04 8.18
CA LYS A 185 33.55 -12.85 9.33
C LYS A 185 33.68 -11.37 9.71
N ILE A 186 32.55 -10.69 9.79
CA ILE A 186 32.46 -9.26 10.09
C ILE A 186 32.94 -8.98 11.51
N SER A 187 33.64 -7.85 11.69
CA SER A 187 34.22 -7.49 12.98
C SER A 187 33.14 -7.18 14.02
N LEU A 188 33.47 -7.34 15.31
CA LEU A 188 32.56 -6.98 16.41
C LEU A 188 32.13 -5.51 16.32
N ARG A 189 33.04 -4.62 15.91
CA ARG A 189 32.75 -3.19 15.68
C ARG A 189 31.68 -2.99 14.61
N GLU A 190 31.80 -3.65 13.47
CA GLU A 190 30.82 -3.54 12.39
C GLU A 190 29.48 -4.18 12.78
N MET A 191 29.49 -5.25 13.56
CA MET A 191 28.27 -5.86 14.10
C MET A 191 27.57 -4.93 15.10
N ALA A 192 28.34 -4.28 15.99
CA ALA A 192 27.83 -3.27 16.90
C ALA A 192 27.25 -2.06 16.13
N LEU A 193 27.95 -1.59 15.09
CA LEU A 193 27.43 -0.53 14.22
C LEU A 193 26.12 -0.94 13.52
N ALA A 194 26.04 -2.18 13.00
CA ALA A 194 24.82 -2.69 12.40
C ALA A 194 23.66 -2.72 13.39
N LEU A 195 23.90 -3.17 14.63
CA LEU A 195 22.90 -3.18 15.70
C LEU A 195 22.45 -1.76 16.08
N LEU A 196 23.40 -0.83 16.26
CA LEU A 196 23.09 0.57 16.56
C LEU A 196 22.25 1.20 15.45
N THR A 197 22.65 1.04 14.19
CA THR A 197 21.89 1.58 13.06
C THR A 197 20.53 0.92 12.88
N PHE A 198 20.37 -0.35 13.23
CA PHE A 198 19.08 -1.03 13.28
C PHE A 198 18.16 -0.45 14.36
N ALA A 199 18.71 -0.07 15.52
CA ALA A 199 17.94 0.50 16.62
C ALA A 199 17.49 1.95 16.38
N ILE A 200 18.23 2.75 15.60
CA ILE A 200 17.94 4.18 15.36
C ILE A 200 16.50 4.43 14.86
N PRO A 201 15.97 3.72 13.85
CA PRO A 201 14.59 3.90 13.39
C PRO A 201 13.53 3.73 14.49
N PHE A 202 13.81 2.95 15.55
CA PHE A 202 12.89 2.72 16.65
C PHE A 202 12.87 3.85 17.69
N LEU A 203 13.74 4.86 17.62
CA LEU A 203 13.76 5.96 18.60
C LEU A 203 12.39 6.64 18.81
N PRO A 204 11.59 6.97 17.78
CA PRO A 204 10.26 7.54 17.98
C PRO A 204 9.31 6.57 18.69
N LEU A 205 9.39 5.29 18.36
CA LEU A 205 8.60 4.24 19.00
C LEU A 205 8.97 4.09 20.47
N LEU A 206 10.26 4.14 20.81
CA LEU A 206 10.71 4.09 22.21
C LEU A 206 10.19 5.28 23.02
N VAL A 207 10.21 6.50 22.44
CA VAL A 207 9.64 7.68 23.08
C VAL A 207 8.12 7.55 23.25
N PHE A 208 7.43 7.01 22.24
CA PHE A 208 6.01 6.71 22.35
C PHE A 208 5.75 5.72 23.48
N ASP A 209 6.46 4.60 23.49
CA ASP A 209 6.23 3.51 24.42
C ASP A 209 6.48 3.95 25.87
N TRP A 210 7.57 4.69 26.10
CA TRP A 210 7.87 5.31 27.40
C TRP A 210 6.76 6.26 27.88
N ARG A 211 6.13 7.02 26.97
CA ARG A 211 5.02 7.94 27.29
C ARG A 211 3.66 7.25 27.52
N HIS A 212 3.56 5.96 27.21
CA HIS A 212 2.32 5.18 27.29
C HIS A 212 2.54 3.89 28.08
N ASP A 213 3.29 3.98 29.18
CA ASP A 213 3.51 2.89 30.14
C ASP A 213 4.01 1.57 29.49
N TRP A 214 4.84 1.71 28.46
CA TRP A 214 5.43 0.60 27.72
C TRP A 214 4.39 -0.34 27.05
N ILE A 215 3.23 0.18 26.64
CA ILE A 215 2.13 -0.59 26.05
C ILE A 215 2.57 -1.53 24.91
N GLN A 216 3.46 -1.09 24.03
CA GLN A 216 3.95 -1.86 22.90
C GLN A 216 4.88 -2.98 23.34
N LEU A 217 5.82 -2.71 24.25
CA LEU A 217 6.66 -3.75 24.85
C LEU A 217 5.80 -4.81 25.56
N HIS A 218 4.86 -4.40 26.40
CA HIS A 218 3.95 -5.32 27.08
C HIS A 218 3.15 -6.15 26.08
N SER A 219 2.63 -5.54 25.01
CA SER A 219 1.89 -6.24 23.96
C SER A 219 2.75 -7.26 23.20
N ILE A 220 4.03 -6.96 22.94
CA ILE A 220 4.97 -7.92 22.33
C ILE A 220 5.25 -9.09 23.28
N LEU A 221 5.52 -8.82 24.55
CA LEU A 221 5.81 -9.84 25.56
C LEU A 221 4.59 -10.75 25.78
N SER A 222 3.40 -10.18 25.90
CA SER A 222 2.14 -10.94 26.01
C SER A 222 1.86 -11.76 24.75
N PHE A 223 2.23 -11.27 23.56
CA PHE A 223 2.04 -12.02 22.32
C PHE A 223 2.97 -13.23 22.25
N ILE A 224 4.23 -13.07 22.67
CA ILE A 224 5.21 -14.16 22.74
C ILE A 224 4.83 -15.16 23.86
N GLY A 225 4.34 -14.67 25.00
CA GLY A 225 3.87 -15.49 26.12
C GLY A 225 2.56 -16.24 25.84
N GLY A 226 1.86 -15.89 24.76
CA GLY A 226 0.60 -16.53 24.34
C GLY A 226 -0.67 -15.94 25.00
N ASP A 227 -0.53 -14.89 25.81
CA ASP A 227 -1.60 -14.27 26.59
C ASP A 227 -2.49 -13.35 25.74
N THR A 228 -1.91 -12.61 24.80
CA THR A 228 -2.67 -11.73 23.90
C THR A 228 -3.06 -12.45 22.62
N ARG A 229 -4.37 -12.59 22.42
CA ARG A 229 -4.97 -12.92 21.13
C ARG A 229 -4.91 -11.66 20.24
N GLY A 230 -4.28 -11.75 19.06
CA GLY A 230 -4.27 -10.64 18.09
C GLY A 230 -5.69 -10.25 17.64
N LEU A 231 -5.82 -9.22 16.80
CA LEU A 231 -7.12 -8.78 16.25
C LEU A 231 -7.85 -9.88 15.44
N GLN A 232 -7.16 -10.98 15.17
CA GLN A 232 -7.68 -12.13 14.45
C GLN A 232 -7.76 -13.35 15.38
N GLU A 233 -8.96 -13.64 15.89
CA GLU A 233 -9.40 -15.03 16.18
C GLU A 233 -9.62 -15.85 14.87
N ILE A 234 -9.13 -15.33 13.73
CA ILE A 234 -9.30 -15.92 12.40
C ILE A 234 -8.37 -17.14 12.26
N ALA A 235 -9.00 -18.29 12.04
CA ALA A 235 -8.48 -19.57 11.56
C ALA A 235 -6.94 -19.70 11.54
N ARG A 236 -6.38 -20.28 12.61
CA ARG A 236 -5.01 -20.78 12.58
C ARG A 236 -4.93 -21.89 11.53
N SER A 237 -4.19 -21.64 10.47
CA SER A 237 -3.91 -22.67 9.47
C SER A 237 -3.01 -23.75 10.07
N THR A 238 -3.18 -25.02 9.70
CA THR A 238 -2.28 -26.11 10.11
C THR A 238 -0.92 -25.97 9.40
N LEU A 239 0.13 -26.61 9.91
CA LEU A 239 1.44 -26.61 9.24
C LEU A 239 1.33 -27.09 7.79
N TRP A 240 0.55 -28.15 7.53
CA TRP A 240 0.34 -28.69 6.19
C TRP A 240 -0.37 -27.72 5.26
N GLN A 241 -1.40 -27.02 5.74
CA GLN A 241 -2.05 -25.97 4.96
C GLN A 241 -1.04 -24.87 4.59
N ARG A 242 -0.14 -24.49 5.51
CA ARG A 242 0.87 -23.46 5.24
C ARG A 242 1.93 -23.92 4.24
N VAL A 243 2.38 -25.18 4.31
CA VAL A 243 3.34 -25.73 3.35
C VAL A 243 2.81 -25.68 1.91
N ILE A 244 1.49 -25.70 1.71
CA ILE A 244 0.84 -25.56 0.40
C ILE A 244 0.53 -24.09 0.07
N ASP A 245 -0.11 -23.36 0.98
CA ASP A 245 -0.57 -21.98 0.78
C ASP A 245 0.59 -20.98 0.57
N ARG A 246 1.71 -21.12 1.29
CA ARG A 246 2.82 -20.14 1.18
C ARG A 246 3.50 -20.18 -0.20
N PRO A 247 3.87 -21.35 -0.76
CA PRO A 247 4.36 -21.43 -2.13
C PRO A 247 3.34 -20.98 -3.18
N GLU A 248 2.06 -21.30 -2.99
CA GLU A 248 0.99 -20.83 -3.89
C GLU A 248 0.93 -19.30 -3.94
N LYS A 249 0.99 -18.62 -2.79
CA LYS A 249 1.02 -17.16 -2.72
C LYS A 249 2.22 -16.54 -3.43
N ILE A 250 3.37 -17.21 -3.40
CA ILE A 250 4.55 -16.76 -4.16
C ILE A 250 4.33 -16.91 -5.66
N LEU A 251 3.72 -18.02 -6.08
CA LEU A 251 3.34 -18.21 -7.47
C LEU A 251 2.32 -17.14 -7.91
N THR A 252 1.33 -16.82 -7.07
CA THR A 252 0.37 -15.74 -7.31
C THR A 252 1.07 -14.38 -7.42
N ILE A 253 2.00 -14.05 -6.52
CA ILE A 253 2.76 -12.80 -6.62
C ILE A 253 3.60 -12.77 -7.90
N PHE A 254 4.24 -13.87 -8.28
CA PHE A 254 5.00 -13.96 -9.52
C PHE A 254 4.12 -13.72 -10.76
N GLN A 255 2.98 -14.39 -10.83
CA GLN A 255 1.96 -14.19 -11.88
C GLN A 255 1.51 -12.72 -11.92
N GLN A 256 1.03 -12.17 -10.81
CA GLN A 256 0.56 -10.78 -10.76
C GLN A 256 1.66 -9.77 -11.13
N THR A 257 2.91 -10.07 -10.80
CA THR A 257 4.05 -9.19 -11.08
C THR A 257 4.47 -9.22 -12.54
N ILE A 258 4.67 -10.41 -13.11
CA ILE A 258 5.26 -10.52 -14.44
C ILE A 258 4.19 -10.60 -15.52
N PHE A 259 3.15 -11.43 -15.34
CA PHE A 259 2.09 -11.63 -16.35
C PHE A 259 0.85 -12.38 -15.83
N LYS A 260 -0.34 -11.93 -16.26
CA LYS A 260 -1.61 -12.59 -15.94
C LYS A 260 -1.79 -13.87 -16.79
N ALA A 261 -1.36 -15.02 -16.28
CA ALA A 261 -1.54 -16.33 -16.94
C ALA A 261 -1.86 -17.46 -15.95
N PRO A 262 -2.51 -18.56 -16.37
CA PRO A 262 -2.78 -19.71 -15.51
C PRO A 262 -1.59 -20.16 -14.65
N ASN A 263 -1.86 -20.59 -13.41
CA ASN A 263 -0.83 -20.98 -12.43
C ASN A 263 0.20 -21.97 -12.99
N LEU A 264 -0.24 -22.93 -13.81
CA LEU A 264 0.65 -23.91 -14.43
C LEU A 264 1.70 -23.26 -15.36
N ILE A 265 1.28 -22.29 -16.18
CA ILE A 265 2.18 -21.55 -17.07
C ILE A 265 3.13 -20.67 -16.25
N ALA A 266 2.60 -19.96 -15.25
CA ALA A 266 3.40 -19.15 -14.34
C ALA A 266 4.49 -20.00 -13.63
N PHE A 267 4.14 -21.22 -13.21
CA PHE A 267 5.06 -22.14 -12.56
C PHE A 267 6.21 -22.56 -13.48
N PHE A 268 5.92 -22.97 -14.72
CA PHE A 268 6.97 -23.34 -15.67
C PHE A 268 7.86 -22.15 -16.06
N VAL A 269 7.28 -20.95 -16.27
CA VAL A 269 8.07 -19.74 -16.55
C VAL A 269 8.97 -19.40 -15.36
N MET A 270 8.48 -19.53 -14.13
CA MET A 270 9.27 -19.33 -12.92
C MET A 270 10.44 -20.31 -12.83
N ILE A 271 10.22 -21.60 -13.15
CA ILE A 271 11.30 -22.60 -13.23
C ILE A 271 12.35 -22.21 -14.28
N ILE A 272 11.93 -21.79 -15.47
CA ILE A 272 12.83 -21.35 -16.54
C ILE A 272 13.66 -20.16 -16.09
N ILE A 273 13.04 -19.17 -15.43
CA ILE A 273 13.74 -18.01 -14.87
C ILE A 273 14.80 -18.48 -13.86
N PHE A 274 14.43 -19.32 -12.89
CA PHE A 274 15.40 -19.80 -11.89
C PHE A 274 16.51 -20.67 -12.49
N ASP A 275 16.24 -21.46 -13.54
CA ASP A 275 17.27 -22.18 -14.29
C ASP A 275 18.25 -21.24 -15.01
N LEU A 276 17.73 -20.20 -15.66
CA LEU A 276 18.56 -19.19 -16.30
C LEU A 276 19.40 -18.40 -15.30
N LEU A 277 18.84 -18.08 -14.13
CA LEU A 277 19.58 -17.41 -13.04
C LEU A 277 20.78 -18.25 -12.56
N ARG A 278 20.62 -19.57 -12.43
CA ARG A 278 21.72 -20.50 -12.08
C ARG A 278 22.84 -20.50 -13.13
N LYS A 279 22.50 -20.27 -14.39
CA LYS A 279 23.43 -20.25 -15.53
C LYS A 279 24.09 -18.88 -15.76
N VAL A 280 23.77 -17.87 -14.96
CA VAL A 280 24.35 -16.52 -15.08
C VAL A 280 25.86 -16.57 -14.84
N LYS A 281 26.65 -16.46 -15.91
CA LYS A 281 28.14 -16.38 -15.86
C LYS A 281 28.67 -14.94 -15.76
N THR A 282 27.81 -13.96 -15.45
CA THR A 282 28.12 -12.52 -15.52
C THR A 282 28.94 -11.99 -14.33
N ASN A 283 28.99 -10.65 -14.21
CA ASN A 283 29.61 -9.86 -13.14
C ASN A 283 29.35 -10.44 -11.74
N ARG A 284 30.40 -10.44 -10.90
CA ARG A 284 30.36 -10.92 -9.50
C ARG A 284 29.25 -10.27 -8.67
N PHE A 285 29.00 -8.98 -8.85
CA PHE A 285 27.92 -8.27 -8.18
C PHE A 285 26.55 -8.91 -8.46
N ILE A 286 26.26 -9.22 -9.72
CA ILE A 286 24.96 -9.79 -10.13
C ILE A 286 24.81 -11.20 -9.56
N LYS A 287 25.86 -12.02 -9.60
CA LYS A 287 25.84 -13.36 -8.99
C LYS A 287 25.56 -13.30 -7.48
N GLU A 288 26.24 -12.41 -6.77
CA GLU A 288 26.01 -12.19 -5.33
C GLU A 288 24.61 -11.63 -5.05
N PHE A 289 24.09 -10.73 -5.90
CA PHE A 289 22.73 -10.20 -5.79
C PHE A 289 21.68 -11.30 -5.95
N ILE A 290 21.82 -12.15 -6.97
CA ILE A 290 20.94 -13.31 -7.17
C ILE A 290 21.01 -14.22 -5.94
N HIS A 291 22.21 -14.57 -5.48
CA HIS A 291 22.39 -15.46 -4.34
C HIS A 291 21.73 -14.92 -3.06
N ILE A 292 21.99 -13.66 -2.70
CA ILE A 292 21.40 -13.03 -1.51
C ILE A 292 19.88 -12.86 -1.68
N GLY A 293 19.40 -12.46 -2.86
CA GLY A 293 17.98 -12.33 -3.11
C GLY A 293 17.23 -13.67 -3.03
N LEU A 294 17.83 -14.76 -3.53
CA LEU A 294 17.27 -16.12 -3.38
C LEU A 294 17.26 -16.56 -1.92
N LEU A 295 18.32 -16.29 -1.17
CA LEU A 295 18.35 -16.57 0.27
C LEU A 295 17.30 -15.77 1.03
N TYR A 296 17.06 -14.52 0.66
CA TYR A 296 16.02 -13.68 1.24
C TYR A 296 14.61 -14.22 0.98
N ILE A 297 14.34 -14.65 -0.26
CA ILE A 297 13.08 -15.31 -0.62
C ILE A 297 12.91 -16.61 0.18
N ALA A 298 13.94 -17.44 0.22
CA ALA A 298 13.92 -18.70 0.95
C ALA A 298 13.72 -18.50 2.47
N SER A 299 14.40 -17.52 3.07
CA SER A 299 14.27 -17.25 4.51
C SER A 299 12.85 -16.84 4.86
N LEU A 300 12.21 -16.01 4.04
CA LEU A 300 10.83 -15.60 4.28
C LEU A 300 9.84 -16.73 4.06
N ILE A 301 10.02 -17.56 3.03
CA ILE A 301 9.19 -18.78 2.85
C ILE A 301 9.23 -19.64 4.10
N ILE A 302 10.45 -19.97 4.56
CA ILE A 302 10.65 -20.83 5.72
C ILE A 302 9.97 -20.21 6.94
N ILE A 303 10.20 -18.93 7.20
CA ILE A 303 9.62 -18.27 8.38
C ILE A 303 8.08 -18.20 8.28
N PHE A 304 7.52 -17.87 7.12
CA PHE A 304 6.06 -17.81 6.93
C PHE A 304 5.38 -19.19 6.94
N ILE A 305 6.11 -20.29 6.67
CA ILE A 305 5.63 -21.65 6.91
C ILE A 305 5.45 -21.91 8.42
N PHE A 306 6.28 -21.30 9.28
CA PHE A 306 6.13 -21.41 10.73
C PHE A 306 5.20 -20.35 11.34
N TYR A 307 4.87 -19.28 10.60
CA TYR A 307 3.91 -18.26 11.02
C TYR A 307 2.45 -18.76 10.88
N PRO A 308 1.72 -18.99 11.99
CA PRO A 308 0.44 -19.71 11.97
C PRO A 308 -0.75 -18.89 11.48
N HIS A 309 -0.62 -17.56 11.50
CA HIS A 309 -1.70 -16.64 11.14
C HIS A 309 -1.82 -16.48 9.61
N GLU A 310 -2.83 -15.72 9.20
CA GLU A 310 -3.07 -15.38 7.81
C GLU A 310 -1.84 -14.72 7.16
N PHE A 311 -1.42 -15.28 6.03
CA PHE A 311 -0.33 -14.71 5.23
C PHE A 311 -0.90 -13.85 4.11
N LYS A 312 -0.91 -12.54 4.30
CA LYS A 312 -1.49 -11.60 3.34
C LYS A 312 -0.48 -11.29 2.22
N LEU A 313 -0.98 -11.12 1.00
CA LEU A 313 -0.13 -10.93 -0.18
C LEU A 313 0.73 -9.66 -0.11
N PHE A 314 0.26 -8.61 0.57
CA PHE A 314 1.00 -7.35 0.71
C PHE A 314 2.27 -7.48 1.55
N TYR A 315 2.40 -8.51 2.40
CA TYR A 315 3.67 -8.82 3.07
C TYR A 315 4.80 -9.11 2.05
N LEU A 316 4.45 -9.50 0.83
CA LEU A 316 5.38 -9.80 -0.26
C LEU A 316 5.56 -8.64 -1.24
N ASP A 317 5.15 -7.41 -0.92
CA ASP A 317 5.30 -6.29 -1.85
C ASP A 317 6.77 -6.01 -2.20
N GLY A 318 7.69 -6.22 -1.25
CA GLY A 318 9.13 -6.18 -1.51
C GLY A 318 9.63 -7.24 -2.51
N PHE A 319 8.92 -8.37 -2.64
CA PHE A 319 9.31 -9.47 -3.55
C PHE A 319 9.07 -9.12 -5.00
N ARG A 320 8.04 -8.31 -5.26
CA ARG A 320 7.64 -7.93 -6.61
C ARG A 320 8.82 -7.32 -7.37
N LEU A 321 9.57 -6.42 -6.74
CA LEU A 321 10.76 -5.82 -7.35
C LEU A 321 11.89 -6.83 -7.55
N LEU A 322 12.10 -7.78 -6.63
CA LEU A 322 13.08 -8.84 -6.82
C LEU A 322 12.72 -9.75 -7.99
N LEU A 323 11.45 -10.11 -8.14
CA LEU A 323 10.98 -10.91 -9.26
C LEU A 323 11.13 -10.16 -10.60
N ILE A 324 10.90 -8.84 -10.62
CA ILE A 324 11.18 -8.00 -11.79
C ILE A 324 12.67 -8.04 -12.15
N ILE A 325 13.55 -7.85 -11.16
CA ILE A 325 15.01 -7.88 -11.39
C ILE A 325 15.46 -9.26 -11.86
N PHE A 326 14.97 -10.34 -11.24
CA PHE A 326 15.27 -11.72 -11.62
C PHE A 326 14.81 -12.06 -13.03
N THR A 327 13.60 -11.65 -13.38
CA THR A 327 13.08 -11.78 -14.75
C THR A 327 13.93 -10.99 -15.72
N ALA A 328 14.30 -9.74 -15.39
CA ALA A 328 15.17 -8.92 -16.22
C ALA A 328 16.56 -9.55 -16.45
N ILE A 329 17.16 -10.14 -15.42
CA ILE A 329 18.44 -10.85 -15.55
C ILE A 329 18.28 -12.09 -16.44
N ALA A 330 17.23 -12.89 -16.23
CA ALA A 330 16.96 -14.09 -17.02
C ALA A 330 16.71 -13.74 -18.51
N THR A 331 15.90 -12.73 -18.79
CA THR A 331 15.64 -12.24 -20.15
C THR A 331 16.91 -11.65 -20.78
N ALA A 332 17.78 -10.98 -20.00
CA ALA A 332 19.07 -10.53 -20.51
C ALA A 332 19.99 -11.70 -20.91
N GLN A 333 19.95 -12.84 -20.20
CA GLN A 333 20.66 -14.05 -20.62
C GLN A 333 20.05 -14.63 -21.90
N LEU A 334 18.73 -14.78 -21.96
CA LEU A 334 18.04 -15.27 -23.15
C LEU A 334 18.35 -14.40 -24.37
N TRP A 335 18.33 -13.08 -24.24
CA TRP A 335 18.64 -12.16 -25.34
C TRP A 335 20.06 -12.32 -25.90
N LYS A 336 21.02 -12.77 -25.07
CA LYS A 336 22.39 -13.04 -25.50
C LYS A 336 22.55 -14.38 -26.20
N ILE A 337 21.80 -15.40 -25.76
CA ILE A 337 21.91 -16.77 -26.26
C ILE A 337 21.01 -16.99 -27.48
N PHE A 338 19.85 -16.35 -27.52
CA PHE A 338 18.83 -16.58 -28.53
C PHE A 338 19.17 -15.81 -29.83
N LYS A 339 19.50 -16.54 -30.89
CA LYS A 339 19.88 -15.95 -32.20
C LYS A 339 18.74 -15.13 -32.81
N ASN A 340 17.51 -15.64 -32.74
CA ASN A 340 16.34 -15.06 -33.39
C ASN A 340 15.63 -14.04 -32.49
N LYS A 341 16.27 -12.89 -32.25
CA LYS A 341 15.78 -11.82 -31.36
C LYS A 341 14.38 -11.30 -31.72
N GLN A 342 13.93 -11.50 -32.95
CA GLN A 342 12.57 -11.15 -33.39
C GLN A 342 11.48 -11.88 -32.60
N TYR A 343 11.61 -13.19 -32.36
CA TYR A 343 10.59 -13.94 -31.62
C TYR A 343 10.56 -13.54 -30.14
N LEU A 344 11.73 -13.29 -29.54
CA LEU A 344 11.82 -12.76 -28.19
C LEU A 344 11.16 -11.37 -28.10
N THR A 345 11.38 -10.51 -29.10
CA THR A 345 10.73 -9.20 -29.17
C THR A 345 9.22 -9.31 -29.32
N LEU A 346 8.73 -10.20 -30.20
CA LEU A 346 7.29 -10.47 -30.36
C LEU A 346 6.67 -10.99 -29.06
N GLY A 347 7.35 -11.89 -28.35
CA GLY A 347 6.90 -12.36 -27.04
C GLY A 347 6.81 -11.24 -26.00
N LEU A 348 7.76 -10.31 -25.99
CA LEU A 348 7.72 -9.14 -25.09
C LEU A 348 6.61 -8.14 -25.47
N VAL A 349 6.34 -7.95 -26.76
CA VAL A 349 5.21 -7.11 -27.22
C VAL A 349 3.89 -7.76 -26.84
N PHE A 350 3.74 -9.06 -27.05
CA PHE A 350 2.56 -9.81 -26.64
C PHE A 350 2.33 -9.71 -25.13
N LEU A 351 3.40 -9.87 -24.33
CA LEU A 351 3.36 -9.68 -22.89
C LEU A 351 2.90 -8.28 -22.49
N PHE A 352 3.42 -7.24 -23.14
CA PHE A 352 2.96 -5.85 -22.91
C PHE A 352 1.46 -5.70 -23.18
N LEU A 353 0.96 -6.22 -24.31
CA LEU A 353 -0.45 -6.15 -24.66
C LEU A 353 -1.35 -6.87 -23.66
N LEU A 354 -0.92 -8.05 -23.18
CA LEU A 354 -1.63 -8.81 -22.15
C LEU A 354 -1.68 -8.07 -20.80
N ASN A 355 -0.57 -7.43 -20.42
CA ASN A 355 -0.46 -6.81 -19.10
C ASN A 355 -1.12 -5.44 -19.02
N MET A 356 -0.94 -4.61 -20.04
CA MET A 356 -1.39 -3.21 -20.02
C MET A 356 -2.78 -3.02 -20.59
N THR A 357 -3.30 -4.00 -21.34
CA THR A 357 -4.62 -3.96 -21.97
C THR A 357 -4.97 -2.59 -22.56
N PRO A 358 -4.11 -2.00 -23.43
CA PRO A 358 -4.23 -0.59 -23.80
C PRO A 358 -5.56 -0.24 -24.48
N ILE A 359 -6.19 -1.20 -25.16
CA ILE A 359 -7.51 -1.03 -25.78
C ILE A 359 -8.60 -0.84 -24.72
N SER A 360 -8.57 -1.61 -23.63
CA SER A 360 -9.55 -1.44 -22.55
C SER A 360 -9.37 -0.08 -21.89
N PHE A 361 -8.13 0.34 -21.64
CA PHE A 361 -7.83 1.65 -21.09
C PHE A 361 -8.33 2.81 -21.97
N ILE A 362 -8.13 2.75 -23.29
CA ILE A 362 -8.66 3.77 -24.22
C ILE A 362 -10.19 3.82 -24.13
N ARG A 363 -10.86 2.66 -24.08
CA ARG A 363 -12.30 2.58 -23.88
C ARG A 363 -12.73 3.19 -22.53
N SER A 364 -12.00 2.92 -21.46
CA SER A 364 -12.26 3.51 -20.14
C SER A 364 -12.14 5.03 -20.20
N ILE A 365 -11.08 5.60 -20.80
CA ILE A 365 -10.97 7.07 -21.00
C ILE A 365 -12.16 7.63 -21.79
N ILE A 366 -12.47 7.06 -22.96
CA ILE A 366 -13.56 7.56 -23.83
C ILE A 366 -14.90 7.54 -23.09
N THR A 367 -15.10 6.58 -22.20
CA THR A 367 -16.32 6.45 -21.39
C THR A 367 -16.24 7.16 -20.04
N ASN A 368 -15.21 7.97 -19.78
CA ASN A 368 -14.95 8.63 -18.50
C ASN A 368 -14.93 7.65 -17.32
N PHE A 369 -14.24 6.54 -17.51
CA PHE A 369 -14.01 5.45 -16.57
C PHE A 369 -15.31 4.83 -16.03
N LYS A 370 -16.40 4.83 -16.80
CA LYS A 370 -17.71 4.28 -16.36
C LYS A 370 -17.62 2.84 -15.86
N ASP A 371 -16.77 2.02 -16.47
CA ASP A 371 -16.50 0.63 -16.11
C ASP A 371 -15.74 0.51 -14.78
N GLU A 372 -14.69 1.31 -14.59
CA GLU A 372 -13.91 1.31 -13.35
C GLU A 372 -14.69 1.93 -12.18
N ARG A 373 -15.55 2.93 -12.45
CA ARG A 373 -16.38 3.60 -11.45
C ARG A 373 -17.40 2.70 -10.76
N LEU A 374 -17.64 1.49 -11.27
CA LEU A 374 -18.47 0.49 -10.61
C LEU A 374 -17.78 -0.12 -9.38
N LEU A 375 -16.46 0.07 -9.24
CA LEU A 375 -15.70 -0.40 -8.08
C LEU A 375 -16.00 0.46 -6.85
N GLY A 376 -16.22 -0.19 -5.71
CA GLY A 376 -16.44 0.46 -4.42
C GLY A 376 -15.26 1.30 -3.94
N SER A 377 -15.57 2.33 -3.16
CA SER A 377 -14.60 3.15 -2.42
C SER A 377 -13.64 3.99 -3.29
N LEU A 378 -14.02 4.31 -4.53
CA LEU A 378 -13.22 5.19 -5.38
C LEU A 378 -13.37 6.67 -4.99
N PHE A 379 -12.25 7.40 -5.00
CA PHE A 379 -12.21 8.82 -4.68
C PHE A 379 -13.21 9.63 -5.50
N ILE A 380 -13.26 9.42 -6.82
CA ILE A 380 -14.18 10.16 -7.70
C ILE A 380 -15.66 10.00 -7.29
N ASN A 381 -16.08 8.82 -6.85
CA ASN A 381 -17.47 8.58 -6.44
C ASN A 381 -17.74 9.17 -5.06
N GLN A 382 -16.81 8.99 -4.11
CA GLN A 382 -16.93 9.58 -2.76
C GLN A 382 -16.93 11.11 -2.82
N LEU A 383 -16.10 11.70 -3.69
CA LEU A 383 -16.06 13.13 -3.92
C LEU A 383 -17.37 13.64 -4.52
N ALA A 384 -17.92 12.93 -5.50
CA ALA A 384 -19.20 13.29 -6.11
C ALA A 384 -20.37 13.19 -5.11
N ALA A 385 -20.34 12.21 -4.22
CA ALA A 385 -21.32 12.06 -3.14
C ALA A 385 -21.27 13.23 -2.15
N VAL A 386 -20.07 13.60 -1.70
CA VAL A 386 -19.90 14.77 -0.82
C VAL A 386 -20.28 16.05 -1.56
N ASP A 387 -19.87 16.22 -2.82
CA ASP A 387 -20.23 17.41 -3.60
C ASP A 387 -21.76 17.55 -3.75
N TRP A 388 -22.46 16.46 -4.04
CA TRP A 388 -23.93 16.48 -4.12
C TRP A 388 -24.59 16.92 -2.82
N ILE A 389 -24.11 16.44 -1.66
CA ILE A 389 -24.64 16.84 -0.34
C ILE A 389 -24.50 18.35 -0.14
N TYR A 390 -23.31 18.91 -0.40
CA TYR A 390 -23.08 20.34 -0.20
C TYR A 390 -23.84 21.21 -1.22
N GLU A 391 -23.93 20.78 -2.47
CA GLU A 391 -24.69 21.46 -3.52
C GLU A 391 -26.19 21.47 -3.21
N ASP A 392 -26.74 20.36 -2.72
CA ASP A 392 -28.14 20.25 -2.29
C ASP A 392 -28.43 21.04 -1.00
N ALA A 393 -27.49 21.07 -0.04
CA ALA A 393 -27.64 21.82 1.20
C ALA A 393 -27.68 23.35 0.96
N GLN A 394 -27.19 23.85 -0.18
CA GLN A 394 -27.19 25.27 -0.55
C GLN A 394 -26.61 26.20 0.54
N GLY A 395 -25.56 25.74 1.23
CA GLY A 395 -24.95 26.48 2.33
C GLY A 395 -25.65 26.30 3.68
N LYS A 396 -26.79 25.61 3.80
CA LYS A 396 -27.37 25.32 5.11
C LYS A 396 -26.46 24.35 5.90
N GLY A 397 -26.52 24.40 7.22
CA GLY A 397 -25.92 23.37 8.06
C GLY A 397 -26.74 22.08 7.99
N PHE A 398 -26.08 20.96 8.15
CA PHE A 398 -26.67 19.62 8.03
C PHE A 398 -25.93 18.64 8.93
N LYS A 399 -26.52 17.44 9.09
CA LYS A 399 -25.86 16.27 9.69
C LYS A 399 -25.65 15.22 8.61
N VAL A 400 -24.61 14.42 8.73
CA VAL A 400 -24.36 13.31 7.79
C VAL A 400 -23.92 12.04 8.52
N TYR A 401 -24.61 10.93 8.26
CA TYR A 401 -24.28 9.63 8.83
C TYR A 401 -23.89 8.63 7.76
N THR A 402 -22.79 7.91 8.00
CA THR A 402 -22.20 7.03 6.99
C THR A 402 -22.28 5.57 7.41
N PHE A 403 -22.84 4.73 6.55
CA PHE A 403 -22.71 3.28 6.60
C PHE A 403 -21.54 2.79 5.75
N VAL A 404 -20.57 2.15 6.41
CA VAL A 404 -19.51 1.35 5.77
C VAL A 404 -19.34 0.00 6.47
N PRO A 405 -19.03 -1.09 5.74
CA PRO A 405 -18.80 -2.41 6.36
C PRO A 405 -17.66 -2.43 7.38
N ALA A 406 -16.64 -1.57 7.20
CA ALA A 406 -15.48 -1.48 8.10
C ALA A 406 -15.80 -0.83 9.47
N ILE A 407 -17.08 -0.56 9.78
CA ILE A 407 -17.60 0.18 10.94
C ILE A 407 -17.18 1.66 10.94
N TYR A 408 -15.88 1.95 10.91
CA TYR A 408 -15.38 3.33 10.90
C TYR A 408 -15.28 3.88 9.47
N ASP A 409 -15.84 5.07 9.29
CA ASP A 409 -15.98 5.80 8.04
C ASP A 409 -14.82 6.78 7.77
N TYR A 410 -13.59 6.43 8.16
CA TYR A 410 -12.42 7.33 8.09
C TYR A 410 -12.21 7.99 6.72
N ASN A 411 -12.48 7.27 5.64
CA ASN A 411 -12.43 7.80 4.28
C ASN A 411 -13.42 8.97 4.08
N TRP A 412 -14.66 8.82 4.56
CA TRP A 412 -15.69 9.85 4.48
C TRP A 412 -15.41 11.02 5.42
N GLN A 413 -14.96 10.74 6.65
CA GLN A 413 -14.50 11.76 7.59
C GLN A 413 -13.45 12.66 6.94
N TYR A 414 -12.43 12.07 6.31
CA TYR A 414 -11.39 12.83 5.64
C TYR A 414 -11.93 13.67 4.47
N ILE A 415 -12.73 13.06 3.58
CA ILE A 415 -13.23 13.76 2.39
C ILE A 415 -14.18 14.90 2.79
N ILE A 416 -15.07 14.71 3.76
CA ILE A 416 -15.96 15.76 4.25
C ILE A 416 -15.13 16.92 4.82
N MET A 417 -14.14 16.63 5.67
CA MET A 417 -13.28 17.66 6.25
C MET A 417 -12.48 18.42 5.18
N TRP A 418 -11.85 17.68 4.26
CA TRP A 418 -11.01 18.27 3.22
C TRP A 418 -11.84 19.05 2.20
N ARG A 419 -12.84 18.41 1.60
CA ARG A 419 -13.66 18.99 0.52
C ARG A 419 -14.55 20.12 1.04
N GLY A 420 -15.17 19.92 2.21
CA GLY A 420 -15.99 20.93 2.87
C GLY A 420 -15.23 22.23 3.08
N LEU A 421 -14.06 22.17 3.72
CA LEU A 421 -13.25 23.37 3.97
C LEU A 421 -12.61 23.96 2.71
N LYS A 422 -12.16 23.13 1.76
CA LYS A 422 -11.44 23.61 0.57
C LYS A 422 -12.35 24.17 -0.52
N LYS A 423 -13.53 23.58 -0.77
CA LYS A 423 -14.47 24.02 -1.83
C LYS A 423 -15.62 24.86 -1.28
N TYR A 424 -16.23 24.46 -0.16
CA TYR A 424 -17.47 25.08 0.33
C TYR A 424 -17.25 26.06 1.49
N GLY A 425 -16.10 25.97 2.19
CA GLY A 425 -15.72 26.87 3.26
C GLY A 425 -16.36 26.59 4.62
N TYR A 426 -17.12 25.49 4.76
CA TYR A 426 -17.77 25.11 6.02
C TYR A 426 -17.86 23.58 6.17
N LEU A 427 -18.20 23.13 7.38
CA LEU A 427 -18.45 21.75 7.74
C LEU A 427 -19.88 21.57 8.30
N PRO A 428 -20.45 20.36 8.18
CA PRO A 428 -21.70 20.00 8.86
C PRO A 428 -21.56 20.08 10.38
N GLU A 429 -22.68 20.24 11.06
CA GLU A 429 -22.77 20.19 12.53
C GLU A 429 -22.26 18.85 13.05
N GLU A 430 -22.70 17.76 12.41
CA GLU A 430 -22.33 16.40 12.78
C GLU A 430 -22.02 15.58 11.53
N PHE A 431 -20.95 14.79 11.61
CA PHE A 431 -20.57 13.86 10.54
C PHE A 431 -19.89 12.64 11.15
N SER A 432 -20.48 11.47 11.06
CA SER A 432 -20.00 10.27 11.77
C SER A 432 -20.64 9.01 11.18
N TYR A 433 -20.28 7.82 11.66
CA TYR A 433 -21.06 6.64 11.32
C TYR A 433 -22.42 6.60 12.04
N TRP A 434 -22.53 7.14 13.27
CA TRP A 434 -23.77 7.22 14.05
C TRP A 434 -23.89 8.54 14.81
N PRO A 435 -25.12 8.95 15.19
CA PRO A 435 -25.34 10.13 16.03
C PRO A 435 -24.71 9.94 17.41
N LYS A 436 -24.10 11.01 17.94
CA LYS A 436 -23.57 11.10 19.32
C LYS A 436 -22.58 10.00 19.68
N VAL A 437 -21.83 9.49 18.71
CA VAL A 437 -20.76 8.53 18.97
C VAL A 437 -19.62 9.15 19.75
N GLN A 438 -18.95 8.32 20.55
CA GLN A 438 -17.67 8.67 21.13
C GLN A 438 -16.66 8.99 20.03
N GLU A 439 -15.79 9.96 20.28
CA GLU A 439 -14.73 10.36 19.36
C GLU A 439 -13.79 9.18 19.03
N TYR A 440 -13.83 8.76 17.76
CA TYR A 440 -12.99 7.68 17.21
C TYR A 440 -11.95 8.21 16.22
N VAL A 441 -12.18 9.39 15.64
CA VAL A 441 -11.17 10.13 14.89
C VAL A 441 -10.35 10.94 15.90
N PRO A 442 -9.05 10.65 16.10
CA PRO A 442 -8.27 11.36 17.11
C PRO A 442 -8.27 12.87 16.88
N TYR A 443 -8.52 13.64 17.94
CA TYR A 443 -8.47 15.11 17.94
C TYR A 443 -9.42 15.81 16.96
N LYS A 444 -10.48 15.13 16.52
CA LYS A 444 -11.54 15.73 15.71
C LYS A 444 -12.23 16.85 16.48
N ASN A 445 -12.58 16.64 17.75
CA ASN A 445 -13.25 17.66 18.56
C ASN A 445 -12.34 18.87 18.79
N ASP A 446 -11.06 18.63 19.15
CA ASP A 446 -10.03 19.68 19.24
C ASP A 446 -9.97 20.51 17.95
N PHE A 447 -10.01 19.84 16.80
CA PHE A 447 -10.00 20.50 15.50
C PHE A 447 -11.28 21.32 15.25
N LEU A 448 -12.46 20.75 15.48
CA LEU A 448 -13.75 21.42 15.25
C LEU A 448 -13.89 22.66 16.14
N ILE A 449 -13.42 22.62 17.38
CA ILE A 449 -13.39 23.78 18.29
C ILE A 449 -12.54 24.92 17.69
N LYS A 450 -11.39 24.60 17.10
CA LYS A 450 -10.51 25.60 16.47
C LYS A 450 -11.12 26.29 15.25
N ILE A 451 -12.09 25.65 14.59
CA ILE A 451 -12.76 26.16 13.39
C ILE A 451 -14.28 26.28 13.60
N ALA A 452 -14.71 26.58 14.83
CA ALA A 452 -16.12 26.64 15.18
C ALA A 452 -16.91 27.65 14.31
N ASP A 453 -16.25 28.70 13.82
CA ASP A 453 -16.80 29.67 12.86
C ASP A 453 -17.18 29.06 11.51
N LYS A 454 -16.61 27.89 11.19
CA LYS A 454 -16.84 27.14 9.95
C LYS A 454 -17.77 25.94 10.14
N VAL A 455 -18.26 25.68 11.34
CA VAL A 455 -19.25 24.62 11.59
C VAL A 455 -20.63 25.24 11.55
N ARG A 456 -21.49 24.79 10.61
CA ARG A 456 -22.86 25.32 10.49
C ARG A 456 -23.84 24.47 11.29
N PRO A 457 -24.64 25.07 12.20
CA PRO A 457 -25.66 24.33 12.94
C PRO A 457 -26.70 23.76 11.98
N ALA A 458 -27.17 22.56 12.25
CA ALA A 458 -28.17 21.91 11.44
C ALA A 458 -29.56 22.06 12.07
N ASP A 459 -30.56 22.35 11.24
CA ASP A 459 -31.95 22.22 11.62
C ASP A 459 -32.33 20.72 11.62
N ASN A 460 -33.30 20.32 10.80
CA ASN A 460 -33.70 18.92 10.62
C ASN A 460 -33.03 18.24 9.42
N LEU A 461 -32.11 18.93 8.72
CA LEU A 461 -31.49 18.43 7.50
C LEU A 461 -30.44 17.35 7.80
N ILE A 462 -30.75 16.11 7.41
CA ILE A 462 -29.90 14.93 7.63
C ILE A 462 -29.65 14.20 6.32
N TYR A 463 -28.39 13.88 6.03
CA TYR A 463 -27.98 13.02 4.93
C TYR A 463 -27.47 11.67 5.45
N TYR A 464 -27.78 10.60 4.72
CA TYR A 464 -27.27 9.27 4.97
C TYR A 464 -26.48 8.78 3.77
N ILE A 465 -25.22 8.44 3.97
CA ILE A 465 -24.35 7.83 2.95
C ILE A 465 -24.32 6.33 3.19
N MET A 466 -24.77 5.53 2.24
CA MET A 466 -24.84 4.08 2.37
C MET A 466 -24.03 3.39 1.28
N THR A 467 -22.95 2.72 1.68
CA THR A 467 -22.13 1.91 0.78
C THR A 467 -22.64 0.45 0.74
N SER A 468 -22.16 -0.33 -0.23
CA SER A 468 -22.49 -1.75 -0.33
C SER A 468 -21.99 -2.53 0.88
N GLY A 469 -22.86 -3.31 1.52
CA GLY A 469 -22.54 -4.18 2.67
C GLY A 469 -23.60 -5.27 2.85
N SER A 470 -23.43 -6.15 3.84
CA SER A 470 -24.44 -7.18 4.12
C SER A 470 -25.73 -6.56 4.68
N ALA A 471 -26.86 -7.22 4.43
CA ALA A 471 -28.15 -6.77 4.95
C ALA A 471 -28.16 -6.70 6.49
N GLN A 472 -27.43 -7.59 7.15
CA GLN A 472 -27.32 -7.64 8.60
C GLN A 472 -26.55 -6.43 9.16
N GLU A 473 -25.37 -6.13 8.59
CA GLU A 473 -24.58 -4.94 8.96
C GLU A 473 -25.38 -3.66 8.73
N LYS A 474 -26.05 -3.57 7.59
CA LYS A 474 -26.87 -2.41 7.26
C LYS A 474 -28.03 -2.23 8.24
N SER A 475 -28.75 -3.30 8.56
CA SER A 475 -29.88 -3.23 9.50
C SER A 475 -29.45 -2.79 10.91
N SER A 476 -28.31 -3.30 11.39
CA SER A 476 -27.73 -2.87 12.66
C SER A 476 -27.35 -1.39 12.65
N TRP A 477 -26.76 -0.92 11.56
CA TRP A 477 -26.41 0.47 11.40
C TRP A 477 -27.65 1.39 11.29
N GLU A 478 -28.68 0.99 10.54
CA GLU A 478 -29.92 1.75 10.40
C GLU A 478 -30.60 1.97 11.76
N PHE A 479 -30.58 0.94 12.62
CA PHE A 479 -31.09 1.06 13.99
C PHE A 479 -30.28 2.06 14.83
N GLY A 480 -28.95 2.00 14.78
CA GLY A 480 -28.08 2.89 15.56
C GLY A 480 -28.01 4.33 15.03
N SER A 481 -28.21 4.53 13.72
CA SER A 481 -28.10 5.84 13.06
C SER A 481 -29.36 6.71 13.20
N GLY A 482 -30.47 6.14 13.66
CA GLY A 482 -31.77 6.82 13.60
C GLY A 482 -32.32 6.93 12.18
N TYR A 483 -31.85 6.08 11.26
CA TYR A 483 -32.32 6.06 9.88
C TYR A 483 -33.85 5.80 9.84
N PRO A 484 -34.64 6.67 9.21
CA PRO A 484 -36.10 6.64 9.30
C PRO A 484 -36.70 5.54 8.41
N LYS A 485 -36.63 4.29 8.88
CA LYS A 485 -37.18 3.12 8.17
C LYS A 485 -38.65 3.33 7.81
N GLY A 486 -38.95 3.23 6.52
CA GLY A 486 -40.31 3.38 5.99
C GLY A 486 -40.70 4.81 5.62
N ALA A 487 -39.88 5.82 5.96
CA ALA A 487 -40.05 7.17 5.42
C ALA A 487 -39.49 7.26 4.00
N THR A 488 -40.14 8.02 3.13
CA THR A 488 -39.60 8.33 1.80
C THR A 488 -38.58 9.47 1.93
N PRO A 489 -37.34 9.30 1.43
CA PRO A 489 -36.36 10.38 1.45
C PRO A 489 -36.84 11.55 0.58
N SER A 490 -36.58 12.78 1.04
CA SER A 490 -36.90 14.01 0.29
C SER A 490 -36.07 14.12 -0.99
N ALA A 491 -34.86 13.55 -1.00
CA ALA A 491 -34.03 13.36 -2.18
C ALA A 491 -33.16 12.10 -2.02
N SER A 492 -32.86 11.42 -3.13
CA SER A 492 -31.98 10.26 -3.15
C SER A 492 -31.14 10.25 -4.43
N LEU A 493 -29.86 9.96 -4.30
CA LEU A 493 -28.95 9.81 -5.43
C LEU A 493 -28.14 8.52 -5.30
N ARG A 494 -28.06 7.75 -6.39
CA ARG A 494 -27.25 6.53 -6.49
C ARG A 494 -26.03 6.78 -7.37
N PHE A 495 -24.87 6.40 -6.84
CA PHE A 495 -23.57 6.50 -7.51
C PHE A 495 -23.21 5.19 -8.23
N PRO A 496 -22.26 5.23 -9.19
CA PRO A 496 -21.91 4.05 -9.99
C PRO A 496 -21.46 2.83 -9.18
N ASP A 497 -20.83 3.04 -8.02
CA ASP A 497 -20.37 1.98 -7.13
C ASP A 497 -21.45 1.46 -6.17
N SER A 498 -22.72 1.74 -6.48
CA SER A 498 -23.89 1.42 -5.64
C SER A 498 -23.94 2.16 -4.31
N THR A 499 -23.08 3.15 -4.07
CA THR A 499 -23.27 4.07 -2.94
C THR A 499 -24.57 4.84 -3.16
N ILE A 500 -25.38 4.96 -2.11
CA ILE A 500 -26.63 5.71 -2.11
C ILE A 500 -26.48 6.84 -1.11
N VAL A 501 -26.89 8.05 -1.49
CA VAL A 501 -27.04 9.16 -0.55
C VAL A 501 -28.51 9.54 -0.48
N GLU A 502 -29.05 9.57 0.73
CA GLU A 502 -30.45 9.93 0.99
C GLU A 502 -30.54 11.13 1.91
N LYS A 503 -31.54 11.97 1.66
CA LYS A 503 -31.81 13.21 2.39
C LYS A 503 -33.15 13.12 3.13
N PHE A 504 -33.17 13.56 4.37
CA PHE A 504 -34.37 13.72 5.18
C PHE A 504 -34.41 15.13 5.80
N GLU A 505 -35.60 15.69 5.91
CA GLU A 505 -35.91 17.03 6.47
C GLU A 505 -37.15 16.98 7.36
#